data_AF-H9E9P7-F1
#
_entry.id   AF-H9E9P7-F1
#
_cell.length_a   1.000
_cell.length_b   1.000
_cell.length_c   1.000
_cell.angle_alpha   90.00
_cell.angle_beta   90.00
_cell.angle_gamma   90.00
#
_symmetry.space_group_name_H-M   'P 1'
#
loop_
_entity.id
_entity.type
_entity.pdbx_description
1 polymer ?
#
loop_
_entity_poly.entity_id
_entity_poly.type
_entity_poly.pdbx_seq_one_letter_code
_entity_poly.pdbx_strand_id
1 'polypeptide(L)' 'QLFGKSYKECVCKISSDCELPRWHMHDFFHAFLIVFRILCGEWIETMWDCMEVAGQPMCLIVFLMVMVI' A
#
# COMPACT_ATOMS: atom_id res chain seq x y z
N GLN A 1 3.99 -4.96 -9.15
CA GLN A 1 5.16 -4.49 -9.92
C GLN A 1 6.26 -3.87 -9.03
N LEU A 2 5.96 -3.07 -8.00
CA LEU A 2 6.92 -2.77 -6.91
C LEU A 2 6.57 -3.45 -5.59
N PHE A 3 5.32 -3.28 -5.13
CA PHE A 3 4.90 -3.71 -3.78
C PHE A 3 4.06 -5.00 -3.75
N GLY A 4 3.52 -5.43 -4.88
CA GLY A 4 2.57 -6.55 -4.90
C GLY A 4 3.10 -7.92 -4.45
N LYS A 5 4.42 -8.16 -4.55
CA LYS A 5 5.05 -9.35 -3.95
C LYS A 5 5.17 -9.20 -2.44
N SER A 6 5.66 -8.06 -1.98
CA SER A 6 5.80 -7.72 -0.56
C SER A 6 4.48 -7.83 0.20
N TYR A 7 3.37 -7.31 -0.36
CA TYR A 7 2.05 -7.44 0.26
C TYR A 7 1.59 -8.90 0.40
N LYS A 8 1.96 -9.78 -0.53
CA LYS A 8 1.59 -11.21 -0.45
C LYS A 8 2.49 -12.00 0.48
N GLU A 9 3.79 -11.72 0.46
CA GLU A 9 4.80 -12.44 1.25
C GLU A 9 4.81 -12.00 2.73
N CYS A 10 4.48 -10.74 3.01
CA CYS A 10 4.50 -10.15 4.35
C CYS A 10 3.10 -9.81 4.91
N VAL A 11 2.04 -10.44 4.38
CA VAL A 11 0.63 -10.16 4.76
C VAL A 11 0.36 -10.30 6.26
N CYS A 12 0.99 -11.26 6.93
CA CYS A 12 0.85 -11.50 8.37
C CYS A 12 1.37 -10.35 9.25
N LYS A 13 2.10 -9.39 8.69
CA LYS A 13 2.54 -8.20 9.43
C LYS A 13 1.45 -7.14 9.57
N ILE A 14 0.50 -7.12 8.63
CA ILE A 14 -0.55 -6.09 8.53
C ILE A 14 -1.95 -6.66 8.73
N SER A 15 -2.10 -7.98 8.79
CA SER A 15 -3.38 -8.68 8.94
C SER A 15 -3.25 -9.81 9.96
N SER A 16 -4.14 -9.83 10.95
CA SER A 16 -4.17 -10.85 12.01
C SER A 16 -4.47 -12.25 11.48
N ASP A 17 -5.28 -12.33 10.42
CA ASP A 17 -5.70 -13.59 9.81
C ASP A 17 -4.76 -14.05 8.69
N CYS A 18 -3.65 -13.32 8.46
CA CYS A 18 -2.73 -13.53 7.34
C CYS A 18 -3.42 -13.51 5.96
N GLU A 19 -4.59 -12.89 5.85
CA GLU A 19 -5.28 -12.67 4.59
C GLU A 19 -5.04 -11.25 4.08
N LEU A 20 -5.07 -11.08 2.77
CA LEU A 20 -4.85 -9.78 2.14
C LEU A 20 -5.90 -8.78 2.63
N PRO A 21 -5.48 -7.62 3.18
CA PRO A 21 -6.44 -6.63 3.68
C PRO A 21 -7.21 -5.99 2.53
N ARG A 22 -8.36 -5.39 2.83
CA ARG A 22 -9.22 -4.73 1.82
C ARG A 22 -8.47 -3.76 0.90
N TRP A 23 -7.45 -3.08 1.42
CA TRP A 23 -6.58 -2.17 0.68
C TRP A 23 -5.19 -2.77 0.54
N HIS A 24 -4.87 -3.31 -0.64
CA HIS A 24 -3.55 -3.87 -0.91
C HIS A 24 -3.05 -3.51 -2.31
N MET A 25 -1.73 -3.57 -2.52
CA MET A 25 -1.12 -3.35 -3.83
C MET A 25 -0.76 -4.66 -4.56
N HIS A 26 -1.46 -5.77 -4.26
CA HIS A 26 -1.20 -7.07 -4.88
C HIS A 26 -1.59 -7.11 -6.38
N ASP A 27 -2.80 -6.65 -6.72
CA ASP A 27 -3.31 -6.58 -8.09
C ASP A 27 -3.56 -5.14 -8.55
N PHE A 28 -3.80 -5.00 -9.86
CA PHE A 28 -3.95 -3.71 -10.53
C PHE A 28 -5.16 -2.93 -10.04
N PHE A 29 -6.30 -3.58 -9.83
CA PHE A 29 -7.53 -2.87 -9.49
C PHE A 29 -7.47 -2.31 -8.08
N HIS A 30 -7.01 -3.09 -7.10
CA HIS A 30 -6.83 -2.59 -5.74
C HIS A 30 -5.74 -1.52 -5.64
N ALA A 31 -4.65 -1.64 -6.41
CA ALA A 31 -3.64 -0.60 -6.49
C ALA A 31 -4.21 0.71 -7.07
N PHE A 32 -5.05 0.63 -8.11
CA PHE A 32 -5.73 1.79 -8.67
C PHE A 32 -6.67 2.46 -7.66
N LEU A 33 -7.45 1.67 -6.91
CA LEU A 33 -8.32 2.21 -5.86
C LEU A 33 -7.53 2.88 -4.73
N ILE A 34 -6.34 2.38 -4.38
CA ILE A 34 -5.47 3.04 -3.40
C ILE A 34 -5.01 4.41 -3.92
N VAL A 35 -4.61 4.52 -5.20
CA VAL A 35 -4.24 5.83 -5.78
C VAL A 35 -5.42 6.80 -5.71
N PHE A 36 -6.62 6.35 -6.06
CA PHE A 36 -7.83 7.17 -5.94
C PHE A 36 -8.09 7.59 -4.49
N ARG A 37 -7.92 6.67 -3.53
CA ARG A 37 -8.07 6.93 -2.09
C ARG A 37 -7.06 7.98 -1.57
N ILE A 38 -5.83 7.95 -2.08
CA ILE A 38 -4.80 8.97 -1.76
C ILE A 38 -5.26 10.35 -2.24
N LEU A 39 -5.79 10.46 -3.47
CA LEU A 39 -6.31 11.72 -4.02
C LEU A 39 -7.52 12.26 -3.24
N CYS A 40 -8.28 11.39 -2.58
CA CYS A 40 -9.35 11.78 -1.64
C CYS A 40 -8.84 12.26 -0.27
N GLY A 41 -7.51 12.22 -0.03
CA GLY A 41 -6.89 12.64 1.23
C GLY A 41 -6.72 11.53 2.27
N GLU A 42 -7.09 10.28 1.96
CA GLU A 42 -7.03 9.14 2.89
C GLU A 42 -5.80 8.25 2.65
N TRP A 43 -4.60 8.79 2.85
CA TRP A 43 -3.35 8.10 2.49
C TRP A 43 -2.56 7.52 3.67
N ILE A 44 -2.77 8.02 4.89
CA ILE A 44 -1.93 7.66 6.04
C ILE A 44 -2.04 6.16 6.37
N GLU A 45 -3.25 5.61 6.45
CA GLU A 45 -3.48 4.20 6.78
C GLU A 45 -2.78 3.26 5.77
N THR A 46 -3.01 3.46 4.48
CA THR A 46 -2.41 2.63 3.43
C THR A 46 -0.90 2.84 3.29
N MET A 47 -0.38 4.00 3.70
CA MET A 47 1.06 4.26 3.77
C MET A 47 1.73 3.43 4.87
N TRP A 48 1.15 3.36 6.07
CA TRP A 48 1.69 2.55 7.17
C TRP A 48 1.77 1.08 6.78
N ASP A 49 0.72 0.53 6.17
CA ASP A 49 0.71 -0.85 5.67
C ASP A 49 1.82 -1.08 4.65
N CYS A 50 2.04 -0.14 3.73
CA CYS A 50 3.11 -0.22 2.74
C CYS A 50 4.48 -0.24 3.42
N MET A 51 4.73 0.67 4.38
CA MET A 51 6.00 0.78 5.09
C MET A 51 6.36 -0.51 5.83
N GLU A 52 5.36 -1.19 6.39
CA GLU A 52 5.55 -2.43 7.15
C GLU A 52 5.90 -3.64 6.25
N VAL A 53 5.30 -3.71 5.06
CA VAL A 53 5.53 -4.85 4.13
C VAL A 53 6.69 -4.63 3.16
N ALA A 54 6.95 -3.40 2.73
CA ALA A 54 7.91 -3.10 1.67
C ALA A 54 9.03 -2.12 2.07
N GLY A 55 9.02 -1.62 3.30
CA GLY A 55 10.02 -0.70 3.83
C GLY A 55 9.70 0.77 3.58
N GLN A 56 10.29 1.63 4.41
CA GLN A 56 9.96 3.06 4.47
C GLN A 56 10.30 3.89 3.22
N PRO A 57 11.52 3.84 2.64
CA PRO A 57 11.94 4.84 1.66
C PRO A 57 11.11 4.78 0.38
N MET A 58 10.84 3.58 -0.14
CA MET A 58 10.09 3.43 -1.39
C MET A 58 8.61 3.79 -1.23
N CYS A 59 7.99 3.44 -0.11
CA CYS A 59 6.60 3.79 0.17
C CYS A 59 6.43 5.31 0.32
N LEU A 60 7.32 5.99 1.06
CA LEU A 60 7.28 7.45 1.20
C LEU A 60 7.44 8.15 -0.15
N ILE A 61 8.42 7.73 -0.98
CA ILE A 61 8.64 8.33 -2.29
C ILE A 61 7.37 8.22 -3.16
N VAL A 62 6.78 7.04 -3.25
CA VAL A 62 5.59 6.81 -4.10
C VAL A 62 4.39 7.60 -3.59
N PHE A 63 4.10 7.54 -2.28
CA PHE A 63 2.93 8.23 -1.73
C PHE A 63 3.04 9.75 -1.82
N LEU A 64 4.22 10.32 -1.53
CA LEU A 64 4.44 11.76 -1.65
C LEU A 64 4.39 12.23 -3.11
N MET A 65 4.94 11.44 -4.05
CA MET A 65 4.82 11.76 -5.48
C MET A 65 3.36 11.80 -5.93
N VAL A 66 2.53 10.85 -5.49
CA VAL A 66 1.10 10.81 -5.85
C VAL A 66 0.32 11.98 -5.26
N MET A 67 0.70 12.51 -4.09
CA MET A 67 0.02 13.66 -3.49
C MET A 67 0.39 15.01 -4.11
N VAL A 68 1.62 15.13 -4.64
CA VAL A 68 2.11 16.39 -5.23
C VAL A 68 1.62 16.59 -6.66
N ILE A 69 1.35 15.49 -7.37
CA ILE A 69 0.82 15.49 -8.75
C ILE A 69 -0.69 15.69 -8.72
#